data_AF-A0A1B9S2Q1-F1
#
_entry.id   AF-A0A1B9S2Q1-F1
#
_cell.length_a   1.000
_cell.length_b   1.000
_cell.length_c   1.000
_cell.angle_alpha   90.00
_cell.angle_beta   90.00
_cell.angle_gamma   90.00
#
_symmetry.space_group_name_H-M   'P 1'
#
loop_
_entity.id
_entity.type
_entity.pdbx_description
1 polymer ?
#
loop_
_entity_poly.entity_id
_entity_poly.type
_entity_poly.pdbx_seq_one_letter_code
_entity_poly.pdbx_strand_id
1 'polypeptide(L)'
;MADTHWYAVRTVPGSQRMATVLEPANDETEADRVKRERRKGESIVERNIRNEGIEVYMPSFWAITQHQRTNKMSERRFPLLVGYAFVNIEQRDFERVRNIDGVLAFIRPSFDRGPIVFRDTDIGSLMFADFQTQQQWEREREQRLVLSQAHRRNALNKRLGLVFPKGRRKKVPLRMLAEAAIDELSAASRQHVLSILSELRKMDEEMDSCRASSTSLYSVA
;
A
#
# COMPACT_ATOMS: atom_id res chain seq x y z
N MET A 1 15.31 -7.25 -32.52
CA MET A 1 15.11 -6.80 -31.13
C MET A 1 16.48 -6.74 -30.51
N ALA A 2 16.85 -5.63 -29.89
CA ALA A 2 18.17 -5.51 -29.26
C ALA A 2 18.28 -6.54 -28.13
N ASP A 3 19.46 -7.14 -27.97
CA ASP A 3 19.69 -8.20 -27.00
C ASP A 3 19.90 -7.56 -25.61
N THR A 4 18.82 -7.48 -24.84
CA THR A 4 18.82 -6.86 -23.51
C THR A 4 19.26 -7.86 -22.46
N HIS A 5 20.09 -7.42 -21.52
CA HIS A 5 20.65 -8.29 -20.48
C HIS A 5 20.54 -7.64 -19.11
N TRP A 6 20.37 -8.48 -18.08
CA TRP A 6 20.37 -8.04 -16.70
C TRP A 6 21.79 -7.91 -16.14
N TYR A 7 22.07 -6.76 -15.54
CA TYR A 7 23.32 -6.46 -14.88
C TYR A 7 23.08 -6.01 -13.44
N ALA A 8 23.99 -6.38 -12.53
CA ALA A 8 23.96 -5.87 -11.17
C ALA A 8 24.75 -4.58 -11.03
N VAL A 9 24.17 -3.63 -10.31
CA VAL A 9 24.71 -2.30 -10.05
C VAL A 9 24.81 -2.11 -8.55
N ARG A 10 25.92 -1.55 -8.10
CA ARG A 10 26.13 -1.08 -6.73
C ARG A 10 25.51 0.30 -6.56
N THR A 11 24.69 0.46 -5.53
CA THR A 11 23.99 1.71 -5.24
C THR A 11 24.74 2.55 -4.22
N VAL A 12 24.61 3.87 -4.30
CA VAL A 12 25.15 4.81 -3.31
C VAL A 12 24.45 4.60 -1.96
N PRO A 13 25.16 4.63 -0.81
CA PRO A 13 24.51 4.55 0.49
C PRO A 13 23.39 5.60 0.65
N GLY A 14 22.22 5.20 1.13
CA GLY A 14 21.06 6.07 1.31
C GLY A 14 20.16 6.23 0.08
N SER A 15 20.62 5.85 -1.11
CA SER A 15 19.83 5.90 -2.34
C SER A 15 18.76 4.78 -2.45
N GLN A 16 18.89 3.72 -1.64
CA GLN A 16 17.88 2.67 -1.50
C GLN A 16 16.74 3.03 -0.53
N ARG A 17 16.72 4.25 0.01
CA ARG A 17 15.60 4.73 0.82
C ARG A 17 14.33 4.79 -0.05
N MET A 18 13.18 4.57 0.58
CA MET A 18 11.89 4.77 -0.07
C MET A 18 11.78 6.21 -0.54
N ALA A 19 11.50 6.38 -1.83
CA ALA A 19 11.38 7.70 -2.43
C ALA A 19 10.09 8.38 -1.97
N THR A 20 10.08 9.71 -1.96
CA THR A 20 8.90 10.51 -1.61
C THR A 20 7.74 10.16 -2.54
N VAL A 21 6.53 10.02 -2.03
CA VAL A 21 5.36 9.75 -2.89
C VAL A 21 5.21 10.90 -3.89
N LEU A 22 5.07 10.60 -5.18
CA LEU A 22 4.83 11.62 -6.20
C LEU A 22 3.47 12.28 -5.92
N GLU A 23 3.46 13.60 -5.82
CA GLU A 23 2.23 14.35 -5.60
C GLU A 23 1.35 14.33 -6.86
N PRO A 24 0.02 14.32 -6.71
CA PRO A 24 -0.88 14.47 -7.84
C PRO A 24 -0.69 15.84 -8.50
N ALA A 25 -0.43 15.82 -9.81
CA ALA A 25 -0.53 17.02 -10.62
C ALA A 25 -2.01 17.42 -10.73
N ASN A 26 -2.29 18.73 -10.77
CA ASN A 26 -3.66 19.25 -10.84
C ASN A 26 -4.40 18.80 -12.11
N ASP A 27 -3.68 18.51 -13.19
CA ASP A 27 -4.20 18.09 -14.50
C ASP A 27 -3.87 16.61 -14.82
N GLU A 28 -4.00 15.72 -13.83
CA GLU A 28 -3.59 14.32 -14.00
C GLU A 28 -4.57 13.50 -14.86
N THR A 29 -4.05 12.83 -15.89
CA THR A 29 -4.81 11.86 -16.68
C THR A 29 -4.91 10.52 -15.93
N GLU A 30 -5.95 9.72 -16.19
CA GLU A 30 -6.11 8.38 -15.56
C GLU A 30 -4.89 7.46 -15.77
N ALA A 31 -4.24 7.55 -16.93
CA ALA A 31 -3.00 6.82 -17.22
C ALA A 31 -1.84 7.21 -16.28
N ASP A 32 -1.73 8.50 -15.95
CA ASP A 32 -0.70 9.02 -15.04
C ASP A 32 -0.99 8.59 -13.60
N ARG A 33 -2.27 8.53 -13.20
CA ARG A 33 -2.70 8.01 -11.90
C ARG A 33 -2.27 6.55 -11.73
N VAL A 34 -2.56 5.70 -12.71
CA VAL A 34 -2.17 4.27 -12.69
C VAL A 34 -0.65 4.14 -12.65
N LYS A 35 0.07 4.95 -13.43
CA LYS A 35 1.54 4.96 -13.42
C LYS A 35 2.07 5.34 -12.03
N ARG A 36 1.51 6.37 -11.39
CA ARG A 36 1.89 6.76 -10.02
C ARG A 36 1.62 5.66 -9.01
N GLU A 37 0.46 5.02 -9.08
CA GLU A 37 0.10 3.92 -8.17
C GLU A 37 1.09 2.75 -8.27
N ARG A 38 1.48 2.38 -9.50
CA ARG A 38 2.54 1.37 -9.74
C ARG A 38 3.90 1.77 -9.20
N ARG A 39 4.21 3.07 -9.15
CA ARG A 39 5.47 3.63 -8.62
C ARG A 39 5.46 3.85 -7.10
N LYS A 40 4.37 3.51 -6.42
CA LYS A 40 4.25 3.70 -4.97
C LYS A 40 5.23 2.78 -4.24
N GLY A 41 6.06 3.38 -3.39
CA GLY A 41 7.05 2.64 -2.62
C GLY A 41 8.32 2.28 -3.38
N GLU A 42 8.56 2.83 -4.58
CA GLU A 42 9.87 2.74 -5.23
C GLU A 42 10.97 3.34 -4.35
N SER A 43 12.19 2.82 -4.45
CA SER A 43 13.38 3.47 -3.92
C SER A 43 13.82 4.67 -4.77
N ILE A 44 14.68 5.54 -4.21
CA ILE A 44 15.20 6.70 -4.94
C ILE A 44 15.98 6.25 -6.19
N VAL A 45 16.80 5.18 -6.08
CA VAL A 45 17.50 4.59 -7.24
C VAL A 45 16.55 4.06 -8.29
N GLU A 46 15.56 3.24 -7.90
CA GLU A 46 14.59 2.71 -8.88
C GLU A 46 13.87 3.84 -9.61
N ARG A 47 13.51 4.91 -8.89
CA ARG A 47 12.89 6.09 -9.49
C ARG A 47 13.81 6.76 -10.50
N ASN A 48 15.05 7.03 -10.13
CA ASN A 48 16.01 7.72 -10.98
C ASN A 48 16.28 6.91 -12.26
N ILE A 49 16.48 5.60 -12.13
CA ILE A 49 16.72 4.71 -13.28
C ILE A 49 15.48 4.62 -14.19
N ARG A 50 14.27 4.52 -13.62
CA ARG A 50 13.03 4.50 -14.41
C ARG A 50 12.73 5.82 -15.09
N ASN A 51 13.14 6.95 -14.51
CA ASN A 51 13.00 8.26 -15.13
C ASN A 51 13.85 8.37 -16.41
N GLU A 52 14.99 7.71 -16.44
CA GLU A 52 15.81 7.53 -17.64
C GLU A 52 15.22 6.50 -18.62
N GLY A 53 14.07 5.89 -18.34
CA GLY A 53 13.45 4.90 -19.22
C GLY A 53 14.14 3.54 -19.23
N ILE A 54 14.99 3.26 -18.23
CA ILE A 54 15.66 1.97 -18.07
C ILE A 54 14.85 1.09 -17.13
N GLU A 55 14.73 -0.19 -17.46
CA GLU A 55 14.07 -1.16 -16.61
C GLU A 55 14.99 -1.55 -15.44
N VAL A 56 14.42 -1.55 -14.24
CA VAL A 56 15.14 -1.79 -12.98
C VAL A 56 14.33 -2.65 -12.06
N TYR A 57 15.03 -3.56 -11.40
CA TYR A 57 14.50 -4.43 -10.38
C TYR A 57 15.38 -4.38 -9.13
N MET A 58 14.77 -4.04 -8.00
CA MET A 58 15.42 -4.08 -6.69
C MET A 58 14.62 -4.98 -5.74
N PRO A 59 15.15 -6.17 -5.41
CA PRO A 59 14.49 -7.07 -4.47
C PRO A 59 14.22 -6.42 -3.12
N SER A 60 13.04 -6.63 -2.56
CA SER A 60 12.60 -5.87 -1.39
C SER A 60 11.45 -6.50 -0.62
N PHE A 61 11.27 -6.07 0.62
CA PHE A 61 10.17 -6.50 1.47
C PHE A 61 9.51 -5.32 2.19
N TRP A 62 8.24 -5.49 2.54
CA TRP A 62 7.48 -4.52 3.32
C TRP A 62 7.52 -4.89 4.80
N ALA A 63 7.71 -3.90 5.66
CA ALA A 63 7.61 -4.08 7.11
C ALA A 63 6.89 -2.90 7.76
N ILE A 64 6.22 -3.18 8.88
CA ILE A 64 5.63 -2.15 9.74
C ILE A 64 6.69 -1.76 10.76
N THR A 65 7.14 -0.51 10.69
CA THR A 65 8.05 0.08 11.67
C THR A 65 7.28 1.00 12.61
N GLN A 66 7.46 0.80 13.92
CA GLN A 66 6.94 1.69 14.94
C GLN A 66 7.91 2.84 15.19
N HIS A 67 7.43 4.08 15.11
CA HIS A 67 8.21 5.23 15.52
C HIS A 67 8.41 5.21 17.04
N GLN A 68 9.66 5.15 17.52
CA GLN A 68 9.98 5.01 18.95
C GLN A 68 9.34 6.08 19.85
N ARG A 69 9.34 7.35 19.44
CA ARG A 69 8.78 8.46 20.24
C ARG A 69 7.25 8.61 20.17
N THR A 70 6.66 8.53 18.99
CA THR A 70 5.23 8.82 18.76
C THR A 70 4.36 7.56 18.72
N ASN A 71 4.96 6.37 18.76
CA ASN A 71 4.30 5.08 18.58
C ASN A 71 3.46 4.98 17.30
N LYS A 72 3.67 5.89 16.34
CA LYS A 72 3.01 5.84 15.04
C LYS A 72 3.57 4.67 14.25
N MET A 73 2.71 3.75 13.87
CA MET A 73 3.05 2.66 12.96
C MET A 73 3.16 3.23 11.54
N SER A 74 4.25 2.90 10.85
CA SER A 74 4.48 3.27 9.45
C SER A 74 4.86 2.04 8.65
N GLU A 75 4.21 1.86 7.52
CA GLU A 75 4.59 0.84 6.54
C GLU A 75 5.75 1.39 5.71
N ARG A 76 6.82 0.61 5.60
CA ARG A 76 8.02 0.98 4.84
C ARG A 76 8.49 -0.21 4.02
N ARG A 77 8.98 0.07 2.82
CA ARG A 77 9.70 -0.88 1.98
C ARG A 77 11.19 -0.83 2.32
N PHE A 78 11.80 -1.99 2.50
CA PHE A 78 13.23 -2.16 2.75
C PHE A 78 13.85 -3.00 1.64
N PRO A 79 15.08 -2.70 1.20
CA PRO A 79 15.80 -3.53 0.25
C PRO A 79 16.16 -4.88 0.89
N LEU A 80 15.95 -5.95 0.14
CA LEU A 80 16.39 -7.30 0.54
C LEU A 80 17.90 -7.43 0.33
N LEU A 81 18.41 -6.93 -0.80
CA LEU A 81 19.83 -6.88 -1.14
C LEU A 81 20.36 -5.45 -0.96
N VAL A 82 20.84 -5.15 0.24
CA VAL A 82 21.36 -3.82 0.57
C VAL A 82 22.60 -3.51 -0.27
N GLY A 83 22.60 -2.36 -0.93
CA GLY A 83 23.70 -1.89 -1.77
C GLY A 83 23.65 -2.35 -3.23
N TYR A 84 22.64 -3.13 -3.64
CA TYR A 84 22.55 -3.69 -4.99
C TYR A 84 21.18 -3.45 -5.63
N ALA A 85 21.19 -3.28 -6.95
CA ALA A 85 20.00 -3.25 -7.80
C ALA A 85 20.33 -3.92 -9.14
N PHE A 86 19.33 -4.46 -9.83
CA PHE A 86 19.47 -5.06 -11.15
C PHE A 86 18.87 -4.11 -12.20
N VAL A 87 19.60 -3.91 -13.29
CA VAL A 87 19.15 -3.09 -14.43
C VAL A 87 19.13 -3.95 -15.68
N ASN A 88 18.12 -3.74 -16.51
CA ASN A 88 18.02 -4.37 -17.82
C ASN A 88 18.40 -3.33 -18.88
N ILE A 89 19.51 -3.58 -19.57
CA ILE A 89 20.03 -2.66 -20.59
C ILE A 89 20.47 -3.42 -21.83
N GLU A 90 20.46 -2.72 -22.96
CA GLU A 90 21.06 -3.19 -24.19
C GLU A 90 22.59 -3.25 -24.08
N GLN A 91 23.20 -4.20 -24.80
CA GLN A 91 24.63 -4.41 -24.78
C GLN A 91 25.35 -3.15 -25.32
N ARG A 92 25.93 -2.35 -24.40
CA ARG A 92 26.80 -1.14 -24.56
C ARG A 92 26.28 0.13 -23.85
N ASP A 93 25.08 0.13 -23.28
CA ASP A 93 24.49 1.31 -22.61
C ASP A 93 25.01 1.56 -21.16
N PHE A 94 26.21 1.09 -20.84
CA PHE A 94 26.77 1.14 -19.48
C PHE A 94 27.02 2.57 -18.99
N GLU A 95 27.46 3.48 -19.86
CA GLU A 95 27.77 4.85 -19.48
C GLU A 95 26.54 5.62 -19.05
N ARG A 96 25.41 5.37 -19.72
CA ARG A 96 24.12 5.98 -19.39
C ARG A 96 23.71 5.64 -17.96
N VAL A 97 23.77 4.36 -17.59
CA VAL A 97 23.43 3.91 -16.22
C VAL A 97 24.40 4.46 -15.18
N ARG A 98 25.70 4.54 -15.53
CA ARG A 98 26.73 5.01 -14.61
C ARG A 98 26.58 6.49 -14.22
N ASN A 99 25.98 7.29 -15.10
CA ASN A 99 25.76 8.70 -14.88
C ASN A 99 24.49 9.00 -14.05
N ILE A 100 23.69 7.98 -13.73
CA ILE A 100 22.44 8.14 -12.97
C ILE A 100 22.73 8.36 -11.49
N ASP A 101 22.07 9.35 -10.89
CA ASP A 101 22.20 9.61 -9.46
C ASP A 101 21.72 8.41 -8.62
N GLY A 102 22.54 8.01 -7.65
CA GLY A 102 22.33 6.83 -6.82
C GLY A 102 22.98 5.55 -7.34
N VAL A 103 23.53 5.55 -8.56
CA VAL A 103 24.37 4.46 -9.09
C VAL A 103 25.84 4.73 -8.80
N LEU A 104 26.55 3.74 -8.26
CA LEU A 104 27.98 3.84 -7.98
C LEU A 104 28.82 3.18 -9.07
N ALA A 105 28.58 1.89 -9.34
CA ALA A 105 29.33 1.12 -10.33
C ALA A 105 28.63 -0.20 -10.66
N PHE A 106 28.90 -0.76 -11.83
CA PHE A 106 28.54 -2.14 -12.15
C PHE A 106 29.39 -3.14 -11.37
N ILE A 107 28.78 -4.28 -11.00
CA ILE A 107 29.52 -5.39 -10.42
C ILE A 107 30.32 -6.07 -11.52
N ARG A 108 31.63 -6.23 -11.30
CA ARG A 108 32.55 -6.93 -12.20
C ARG A 108 33.40 -7.93 -11.43
N PRO A 109 33.75 -9.09 -12.02
CA PRO A 109 34.57 -10.10 -11.34
C PRO A 109 36.02 -9.64 -11.11
N SER A 110 36.56 -8.84 -12.04
CA SER A 110 37.90 -8.27 -11.99
C SER A 110 37.90 -6.93 -12.73
N PHE A 111 38.96 -6.14 -12.56
CA PHE A 111 39.13 -4.86 -13.26
C PHE A 111 39.13 -5.04 -14.79
N ASP A 112 39.74 -6.11 -15.27
CA ASP A 112 39.95 -6.39 -16.71
C ASP A 112 38.77 -7.07 -17.39
N ARG A 113 37.75 -7.50 -16.62
CA ARG A 113 36.55 -8.13 -17.17
C ARG A 113 35.36 -7.18 -17.09
N GLY A 114 34.48 -7.30 -18.08
CA GLY A 114 33.22 -6.56 -18.12
C GLY A 114 32.26 -6.90 -16.96
N PRO A 115 31.16 -6.15 -16.85
CA PRO A 115 30.11 -6.41 -15.86
C PRO A 115 29.56 -7.84 -15.91
N ILE A 116 29.13 -8.35 -14.75
CA ILE A 116 28.50 -9.67 -14.65
C ILE A 116 27.10 -9.61 -15.25
N VAL A 117 26.85 -10.52 -16.19
CA VAL A 117 25.53 -10.74 -16.80
C VAL A 117 24.77 -11.78 -15.97
N PHE A 118 23.52 -11.48 -15.64
CA PHE A 118 22.59 -12.40 -15.00
C PHE A 118 21.63 -12.97 -16.04
N ARG A 119 21.21 -14.21 -15.85
CA ARG A 119 20.21 -14.85 -16.72
C ARG A 119 18.83 -14.31 -16.38
N ASP A 120 18.01 -14.12 -17.41
CA ASP A 120 16.62 -13.68 -17.27
C ASP A 120 15.81 -14.64 -16.39
N THR A 121 16.10 -15.94 -16.46
CA THR A 121 15.46 -16.97 -15.63
C THR A 121 15.69 -16.73 -14.13
N ASP A 122 16.90 -16.31 -13.76
CA ASP A 122 17.30 -16.17 -12.37
C ASP A 122 16.64 -14.91 -11.79
N ILE A 123 16.70 -13.80 -12.53
CA ILE A 123 16.04 -12.55 -12.14
C ILE A 123 14.52 -12.70 -12.14
N GLY A 124 13.95 -13.36 -13.15
CA GLY A 124 12.52 -13.64 -13.24
C GLY A 124 12.03 -14.50 -12.08
N SER A 125 12.81 -15.49 -11.63
CA SER A 125 12.47 -16.31 -10.46
C SER A 125 12.41 -15.48 -9.16
N LEU A 126 13.36 -14.54 -8.99
CA LEU A 126 13.36 -13.61 -7.85
C LEU A 126 12.16 -12.66 -7.91
N MET A 127 11.87 -12.08 -9.08
CA MET A 127 10.71 -11.20 -9.26
C MET A 127 9.40 -11.93 -8.93
N PHE A 128 9.27 -13.19 -9.35
CA PHE A 128 8.10 -14.00 -9.06
C PHE A 128 7.96 -14.29 -7.56
N ALA A 129 9.05 -14.63 -6.87
CA ALA A 129 9.04 -14.84 -5.43
C ALA A 129 8.65 -13.55 -4.67
N ASP A 130 9.23 -12.40 -5.04
CA ASP A 130 8.91 -11.10 -4.46
C ASP A 130 7.43 -10.75 -4.65
N PHE A 131 6.89 -11.01 -5.85
CA PHE A 131 5.46 -10.81 -6.14
C PHE A 131 4.57 -11.68 -5.23
N GLN A 132 4.91 -12.96 -5.03
CA GLN A 132 4.16 -13.83 -4.14
C GLN A 132 4.19 -13.35 -2.68
N THR A 133 5.36 -12.94 -2.18
CA THR A 133 5.49 -12.38 -0.83
C THR A 133 4.71 -11.08 -0.68
N GLN A 134 4.71 -10.20 -1.69
CA GLN A 134 3.92 -8.99 -1.68
C GLN A 134 2.41 -9.28 -1.62
N GLN A 135 1.92 -10.22 -2.42
CA GLN A 135 0.51 -10.66 -2.40
C GLN A 135 0.10 -11.28 -1.05
N GLN A 136 1.02 -11.98 -0.37
CA GLN A 136 0.77 -12.47 0.99
C GLN A 136 0.70 -11.31 1.99
N TRP A 137 1.65 -10.37 1.91
CA TRP A 137 1.69 -9.20 2.78
C TRP A 137 0.44 -8.33 2.68
N GLU A 138 -0.06 -8.09 1.46
CA GLU A 138 -1.28 -7.31 1.22
C GLU A 138 -2.51 -7.99 1.85
N ARG A 139 -2.65 -9.31 1.66
CA ARG A 139 -3.73 -10.09 2.30
C ARG A 139 -3.67 -10.04 3.82
N GLU A 140 -2.48 -10.23 4.40
CA GLU A 140 -2.32 -10.14 5.86
C GLU A 140 -2.64 -8.73 6.38
N ARG A 141 -2.26 -7.69 5.63
CA ARG A 141 -2.54 -6.30 5.99
C ARG A 141 -4.05 -6.04 6.06
N GLU A 142 -4.81 -6.52 5.08
CA GLU A 142 -6.28 -6.42 5.09
C GLU A 142 -6.89 -7.16 6.28
N GLN A 143 -6.42 -8.38 6.57
CA GLN A 143 -6.87 -9.13 7.73
C GLN A 143 -6.58 -8.39 9.04
N ARG A 144 -5.38 -7.82 9.20
CA ARG A 144 -5.02 -6.98 10.37
C ARG A 144 -5.96 -5.78 10.52
N LEU A 145 -6.34 -5.15 9.41
CA LEU A 145 -7.26 -4.00 9.42
C LEU A 145 -8.68 -4.42 9.85
N VAL A 146 -9.21 -5.53 9.32
CA VAL A 146 -10.51 -6.07 9.72
C VAL A 146 -10.54 -6.44 11.21
N LEU A 147 -9.50 -7.14 11.69
CA LEU A 147 -9.38 -7.50 13.10
C LEU A 147 -9.28 -6.28 14.01
N SER A 148 -8.54 -5.24 13.60
CA SER A 148 -8.42 -3.97 14.33
C SER A 148 -9.77 -3.26 14.45
N GLN A 149 -10.56 -3.21 13.37
CA GLN A 149 -11.90 -2.64 13.38
C GLN A 149 -12.84 -3.43 14.30
N ALA A 150 -12.82 -4.76 14.22
CA ALA A 150 -13.61 -5.62 15.09
C ALA A 150 -13.25 -5.43 16.57
N HIS A 151 -11.94 -5.34 16.89
CA HIS A 151 -11.47 -5.07 18.24
C HIS A 151 -11.94 -3.69 18.73
N ARG A 152 -11.85 -2.65 17.90
CA ARG A 152 -12.34 -1.30 18.21
C ARG A 152 -13.85 -1.29 18.48
N ARG A 153 -14.64 -1.98 17.64
CA ARG A 153 -16.09 -2.13 17.83
C ARG A 153 -16.41 -2.84 19.16
N ASN A 154 -15.71 -3.92 19.47
CA ASN A 154 -15.89 -4.65 20.74
C ASN A 154 -15.51 -3.80 21.95
N ALA A 155 -14.44 -3.01 21.88
CA ALA A 155 -14.06 -2.08 22.94
C ALA A 155 -15.12 -0.99 23.15
N LEU A 156 -15.67 -0.44 22.07
CA LEU A 156 -16.77 0.54 22.13
C LEU A 156 -18.03 -0.07 22.75
N ASN A 157 -18.41 -1.28 22.31
CA ASN A 157 -19.56 -2.00 22.87
C ASN A 157 -19.40 -2.28 24.37
N LYS A 158 -18.18 -2.65 24.82
CA LYS A 158 -17.88 -2.81 26.26
C LYS A 158 -18.04 -1.49 27.02
N ARG A 159 -17.55 -0.37 26.47
CA ARG A 159 -17.69 0.96 27.08
C ARG A 159 -19.15 1.40 27.17
N LEU A 160 -19.93 1.22 26.09
CA LEU A 160 -21.36 1.50 26.08
C LEU A 160 -22.10 0.68 27.15
N GLY A 161 -21.76 -0.61 27.29
CA GLY A 161 -22.33 -1.46 28.34
C GLY A 161 -22.06 -1.01 29.78
N LEU A 162 -21.06 -0.15 30.01
CA LEU A 162 -20.79 0.45 31.33
C LEU A 162 -21.60 1.72 31.59
N VAL A 163 -22.03 2.43 30.53
CA VAL A 163 -22.85 3.65 30.64
C VAL A 163 -24.30 3.31 30.95
N PHE A 164 -24.78 2.12 30.54
CA PHE A 164 -26.15 1.68 30.81
C PHE A 164 -26.31 1.14 32.25
N PRO A 165 -27.43 1.44 32.94
CA PRO A 165 -27.65 1.02 34.32
C PRO A 165 -27.60 -0.50 34.48
N LYS A 166 -26.79 -0.96 35.44
CA LYS A 166 -26.63 -2.38 35.77
C LYS A 166 -27.93 -2.90 36.42
N GLY A 167 -28.76 -3.61 35.67
CA GLY A 167 -29.97 -4.23 36.25
C GLY A 167 -31.03 -4.75 35.29
N ARG A 168 -31.07 -4.31 34.01
CA ARG A 168 -31.96 -4.94 33.02
C ARG A 168 -31.22 -6.06 32.29
N ARG A 169 -31.85 -7.24 32.27
CA ARG A 169 -31.30 -8.51 31.77
C ARG A 169 -30.66 -8.36 30.38
N LYS A 170 -29.50 -9.01 30.21
CA LYS A 170 -28.80 -9.18 28.92
C LYS A 170 -29.72 -9.82 27.87
N LYS A 171 -29.60 -9.34 26.63
CA LYS A 171 -30.19 -9.78 25.34
C LYS A 171 -31.42 -9.00 24.82
N VAL A 172 -31.46 -7.68 24.99
CA VAL A 172 -32.20 -6.84 24.03
C VAL A 172 -31.17 -6.18 23.10
N PRO A 173 -31.19 -6.44 21.78
CA PRO A 173 -30.26 -5.81 20.87
C PRO A 173 -30.39 -4.29 20.98
N LEU A 174 -29.28 -3.57 20.95
CA LEU A 174 -29.23 -2.10 21.14
C LEU A 174 -30.26 -1.38 20.24
N ARG A 175 -30.49 -1.94 19.05
CA ARG A 175 -31.51 -1.49 18.09
C ARG A 175 -32.93 -1.50 18.68
N MET A 176 -33.34 -2.58 19.35
CA MET A 176 -34.67 -2.66 19.98
C MET A 176 -34.82 -1.70 21.16
N LEU A 177 -33.75 -1.42 21.90
CA LEU A 177 -33.80 -0.41 22.97
C LEU A 177 -33.92 1.01 22.41
N ALA A 178 -33.22 1.30 21.32
CA ALA A 178 -33.33 2.57 20.61
C ALA A 178 -34.73 2.74 20.02
N GLU A 179 -35.29 1.70 19.41
CA GLU A 179 -36.67 1.70 18.89
C GLU A 179 -37.69 1.95 20.01
N ALA A 180 -37.58 1.25 21.14
CA ALA A 180 -38.46 1.50 22.29
C ALA A 180 -38.35 2.93 22.84
N ALA A 181 -37.13 3.49 22.92
CA ALA A 181 -36.93 4.87 23.37
C ALA A 181 -37.47 5.90 22.36
N ILE A 182 -37.40 5.60 21.05
CA ILE A 182 -37.98 6.42 19.99
C ILE A 182 -39.51 6.38 20.06
N ASP A 183 -40.08 5.24 20.42
CA ASP A 183 -41.52 5.06 20.58
C ASP A 183 -42.08 5.76 21.84
N GLU A 184 -41.24 6.00 22.85
CA GLU A 184 -41.58 6.79 24.05
C GLU A 184 -41.54 8.32 23.82
N LEU A 185 -41.02 8.80 22.69
CA LEU A 185 -40.95 10.24 22.37
C LEU A 185 -42.31 10.80 21.94
N SER A 186 -42.49 12.12 22.08
CA SER A 186 -43.65 12.83 21.53
C SER A 186 -43.70 12.66 20.00
N ALA A 187 -44.91 12.62 19.44
CA ALA A 187 -45.14 12.31 18.02
C ALA A 187 -44.30 13.18 17.06
N ALA A 188 -44.17 14.48 17.35
CA ALA A 188 -43.37 15.41 16.56
C ALA A 188 -41.87 15.09 16.61
N SER A 189 -41.33 14.81 17.81
CA SER A 189 -39.93 14.45 18.01
C SER A 189 -39.60 13.07 17.42
N ARG A 190 -40.53 12.13 17.51
CA ARG A 190 -40.41 10.79 16.92
C ARG A 190 -40.31 10.86 15.39
N GLN A 191 -41.19 11.63 14.73
CA GLN A 191 -41.12 11.85 13.29
C GLN A 191 -39.81 12.50 12.85
N HIS A 192 -39.31 13.45 13.62
CA HIS A 192 -38.03 14.10 13.34
C HIS A 192 -36.85 13.11 13.43
N VAL A 193 -36.80 12.29 14.48
CA VAL A 193 -35.75 11.26 14.65
C VAL A 193 -35.83 10.19 13.56
N LEU A 194 -37.03 9.77 13.15
CA LEU A 194 -37.23 8.83 12.04
C LEU A 194 -36.79 9.43 10.70
N SER A 195 -37.03 10.72 10.46
CA SER A 195 -36.54 11.43 9.28
C SER A 195 -35.02 11.41 9.21
N ILE A 196 -34.35 11.76 10.31
CA ILE A 196 -32.88 11.74 10.40
C ILE A 196 -32.33 10.32 10.19
N LEU A 197 -32.97 9.30 10.81
CA LEU A 197 -32.56 7.90 10.60
C LEU A 197 -32.72 7.45 9.15
N SER A 198 -33.76 7.92 8.45
CA SER A 198 -33.95 7.61 7.03
C SER A 198 -32.89 8.26 6.15
N GLU A 199 -32.46 9.47 6.50
CA GLU A 199 -31.42 10.21 5.78
C GLU A 199 -30.04 9.60 6.02
N LEU A 200 -29.71 9.26 7.27
CA LEU A 200 -28.47 8.55 7.59
C LEU A 200 -28.37 7.19 6.90
N ARG A 201 -29.48 6.45 6.78
CA ARG A 201 -29.51 5.20 6.02
C ARG A 201 -29.24 5.41 4.53
N LYS A 202 -29.80 6.46 3.93
CA LYS A 202 -29.49 6.83 2.54
C LYS A 202 -28.02 7.20 2.37
N MET A 203 -27.45 7.95 3.31
CA MET A 203 -26.01 8.29 3.26
C MET A 203 -25.12 7.05 3.41
N ASP A 204 -25.47 6.10 4.27
CA ASP A 204 -24.74 4.83 4.40
C ASP A 204 -24.87 3.99 3.11
N GLU A 205 -26.06 3.93 2.50
CA GLU A 205 -26.28 3.26 1.20
C GLU A 205 -25.50 3.93 0.07
N GLU A 206 -25.46 5.26 0.03
CA GLU A 206 -24.65 6.03 -0.93
C GLU A 206 -23.14 5.79 -0.70
N MET A 207 -22.68 5.78 0.55
CA MET A 207 -21.29 5.49 0.90
C MET A 207 -20.89 4.05 0.54
N ASP A 208 -21.76 3.07 0.82
CA ASP A 208 -21.52 1.68 0.48
C ASP A 208 -21.63 1.44 -1.03
N SER A 209 -22.47 2.19 -1.75
CA SER A 209 -22.49 2.19 -3.21
C SER A 209 -21.20 2.78 -3.79
N CYS A 210 -20.67 3.87 -3.20
CA CYS A 210 -19.38 4.45 -3.58
C CYS A 210 -18.22 3.49 -3.31
N ARG A 211 -18.26 2.78 -2.18
CA ARG A 211 -17.31 1.70 -1.87
C ARG A 211 -17.44 0.55 -2.86
N ALA A 212 -18.66 0.10 -3.14
CA ALA A 212 -18.94 -0.98 -4.08
C ALA A 212 -18.48 -0.63 -5.50
N SER A 213 -18.72 0.59 -5.96
CA SER A 213 -18.21 1.10 -7.24
C SER A 213 -16.70 1.21 -7.23
N SER A 214 -16.09 1.63 -6.11
CA SER A 214 -14.63 1.63 -6.00
C SER A 214 -14.05 0.21 -6.08
N THR A 215 -14.67 -0.77 -5.42
CA THR A 215 -14.24 -2.18 -5.48
C THR A 215 -14.55 -2.85 -6.82
N SER A 216 -15.63 -2.47 -7.50
CA SER A 216 -15.99 -2.96 -8.84
C SER A 216 -15.03 -2.43 -9.91
N LEU A 217 -14.53 -1.20 -9.76
CA LEU A 217 -13.47 -0.67 -10.61
C LEU A 217 -12.14 -1.43 -10.42
N TYR A 218 -11.94 -2.08 -9.26
CA TYR A 218 -10.78 -2.94 -8.98
C TYR A 218 -10.98 -4.42 -9.30
N SER A 219 -12.21 -4.91 -9.55
CA SER A 219 -12.49 -6.33 -9.81
C SER A 219 -12.74 -6.70 -11.28
N VAL A 220 -12.75 -5.71 -12.20
CA VAL A 220 -12.88 -5.90 -13.66
C VAL A 220 -11.53 -5.70 -14.38
N ALA A 221 -10.43 -5.64 -13.62
CA ALA A 221 -9.06 -5.69 -14.13
C ALA A 221 -8.43 -7.05 -13.84
#